data_AF-A0A388P5X2-F1
#
_entry.id   AF-A0A388P5X2-F1
#
_cell.length_a   1.000
_cell.length_b   1.000
_cell.length_c   1.000
_cell.angle_alpha   90.00
_cell.angle_beta   90.00
_cell.angle_gamma   90.00
#
_symmetry.space_group_name_H-M   'P 1'
#
loop_
_entity.id
_entity.type
_entity.pdbx_description
1 polymer ?
#
loop_
_entity_poly.entity_id
_entity_poly.type
_entity_poly.pdbx_seq_one_letter_code
_entity_poly.pdbx_strand_id
1 'polypeptide(L)'
;MRTLALLALLSASSAFAASEADREKAFKADIAPLLEKSCANCHDPKKAKNGKVKSGFNSSSLADVIKGGTDDGVGITWGDASKSSLYKSVNMALTDPEHDDAMPPKKSQEKNPPLTKEQVAKIKAFIEAK
;
A
#
# COMPACT_ATOMS: atom_id res chain seq x y z
N MET A 1 -26.37 -34.47 42.02
CA MET A 1 -25.48 -33.30 41.87
C MET A 1 -24.39 -33.65 40.86
N ARG A 2 -24.15 -32.76 39.88
CA ARG A 2 -22.84 -32.45 39.25
C ARG A 2 -22.16 -33.61 38.49
N THR A 3 -21.77 -33.52 37.22
CA THR A 3 -21.44 -32.41 36.32
C THR A 3 -21.22 -33.02 34.94
N LEU A 4 -21.90 -32.55 33.90
CA LEU A 4 -21.55 -32.83 32.51
C LEU A 4 -20.41 -31.88 32.12
N ALA A 5 -19.21 -32.41 31.94
CA ALA A 5 -18.07 -31.65 31.44
C ALA A 5 -18.19 -31.49 29.92
N LEU A 6 -18.59 -30.30 29.48
CA LEU A 6 -18.51 -29.89 28.07
C LEU A 6 -17.06 -29.53 27.76
N LEU A 7 -16.38 -30.43 27.04
CA LEU A 7 -15.05 -30.17 26.48
C LEU A 7 -15.22 -29.28 25.24
N ALA A 8 -15.10 -27.97 25.41
CA ALA A 8 -15.06 -27.02 24.32
C ALA A 8 -13.70 -27.16 23.59
N LEU A 9 -13.73 -27.79 22.41
CA LEU A 9 -12.60 -27.74 21.47
C LEU A 9 -12.49 -26.31 20.94
N LEU A 10 -11.56 -25.53 21.50
CA LEU A 10 -11.06 -24.31 20.88
C LEU A 10 -10.26 -24.69 19.63
N SER A 11 -10.91 -24.70 18.48
CA SER A 11 -10.22 -24.68 17.19
C SER A 11 -9.53 -23.32 17.04
N ALA A 12 -8.25 -23.26 17.40
CA ALA A 12 -7.39 -22.15 17.04
C ALA A 12 -7.14 -22.20 15.54
N SER A 13 -7.97 -21.51 14.76
CA SER A 13 -7.68 -21.23 13.36
C SER A 13 -6.47 -20.30 13.32
N SER A 14 -5.27 -20.86 13.23
CA SER A 14 -4.07 -20.12 12.84
C SER A 14 -4.25 -19.65 11.41
N ALA A 15 -4.79 -18.44 11.26
CA ALA A 15 -4.60 -17.68 10.04
C ALA A 15 -3.09 -17.43 9.92
N PHE A 16 -2.44 -18.13 8.98
CA PHE A 16 -1.05 -17.88 8.64
C PHE A 16 -0.95 -16.44 8.13
N ALA A 17 -0.42 -15.56 8.98
CA ALA A 17 0.03 -14.26 8.55
C ALA A 17 1.36 -14.45 7.79
N ALA A 18 1.48 -13.86 6.61
CA ALA A 18 2.68 -13.78 5.80
C ALA A 18 3.81 -13.19 6.64
N SER A 19 4.96 -13.85 6.59
CA SER A 19 6.14 -13.35 7.26
C SER A 19 6.60 -12.04 6.61
N GLU A 20 7.40 -11.24 7.34
CA GLU A 20 8.02 -10.05 6.78
C GLU A 20 8.85 -10.37 5.53
N ALA A 21 9.53 -11.52 5.51
CA ALA A 21 10.30 -11.98 4.36
C ALA A 21 9.41 -12.30 3.14
N ASP A 22 8.24 -12.90 3.36
CA ASP A 22 7.27 -13.17 2.30
C ASP A 22 6.70 -11.87 1.72
N ARG A 23 6.40 -10.90 2.58
CA ARG A 23 5.92 -9.56 2.18
C ARG A 23 6.99 -8.81 1.39
N GLU A 24 8.25 -8.88 1.81
CA GLU A 24 9.38 -8.28 1.11
C GLU A 24 9.58 -8.91 -0.28
N LYS A 25 9.49 -10.24 -0.38
CA LYS A 25 9.58 -10.96 -1.65
C LYS A 25 8.43 -10.59 -2.60
N ALA A 26 7.20 -10.58 -2.10
CA ALA A 26 6.02 -10.19 -2.87
C ALA A 26 6.11 -8.72 -3.30
N PHE A 27 6.53 -7.82 -2.41
CA PHE A 27 6.74 -6.41 -2.73
C PHE A 27 7.70 -6.24 -3.91
N LYS A 28 8.88 -6.87 -3.84
CA LYS A 28 9.90 -6.80 -4.90
C LYS A 28 9.41 -7.34 -6.24
N ALA A 29 8.62 -8.41 -6.22
CA ALA A 29 8.12 -9.05 -7.43
C ALA A 29 6.97 -8.25 -8.08
N ASP A 30 6.03 -7.76 -7.28
CA ASP A 30 4.72 -7.32 -7.77
C ASP A 30 4.44 -5.82 -7.62
N ILE A 31 4.99 -5.17 -6.59
CA ILE A 31 4.63 -3.80 -6.20
C ILE A 31 5.74 -2.81 -6.54
N ALA A 32 7.00 -3.14 -6.24
CA ALA A 32 8.14 -2.27 -6.50
C ALA A 32 8.23 -1.85 -7.99
N PRO A 33 8.02 -2.72 -8.99
CA PRO A 33 8.04 -2.31 -10.39
C PRO A 33 6.94 -1.31 -10.77
N LEU A 34 5.77 -1.38 -10.10
CA LEU A 34 4.67 -0.43 -10.31
C LEU A 34 5.03 0.95 -9.75
N LEU A 35 5.56 0.98 -8.51
CA LEU A 35 5.98 2.22 -7.86
C LEU A 35 7.17 2.86 -8.59
N GLU A 36 8.10 2.05 -9.08
CA GLU A 36 9.25 2.55 -9.82
C GLU A 36 8.82 3.25 -11.11
N LYS A 37 7.86 2.68 -11.84
CA LYS A 37 7.38 3.22 -13.11
C LYS A 37 6.53 4.48 -12.93
N SER A 38 5.64 4.50 -11.93
CA SER A 38 4.60 5.54 -11.83
C SER A 38 4.83 6.57 -10.72
N CYS A 39 5.63 6.25 -9.70
CA CYS A 39 5.76 7.08 -8.49
C CYS A 39 7.15 7.69 -8.31
N ALA A 40 8.20 6.96 -8.68
CA ALA A 40 9.58 7.31 -8.33
C ALA A 40 10.02 8.71 -8.82
N ASN A 41 9.48 9.19 -9.95
CA ASN A 41 9.76 10.53 -10.47
C ASN A 41 9.41 11.68 -9.50
N CYS A 42 8.55 11.44 -8.51
CA CYS A 42 8.20 12.39 -7.46
C CYS A 42 8.46 11.88 -6.03
N HIS A 43 8.48 10.56 -5.84
CA HIS A 43 8.48 9.90 -4.53
C HIS A 43 9.72 9.02 -4.29
N ASP A 44 10.72 9.04 -5.17
CA ASP A 44 12.04 8.46 -4.89
C ASP A 44 13.06 9.59 -4.77
N PRO A 45 13.78 9.73 -3.64
CA PRO A 45 14.77 10.81 -3.45
C PRO A 45 15.87 10.83 -4.52
N LYS A 46 16.16 9.69 -5.17
CA LYS A 46 17.16 9.59 -6.25
C LYS A 46 16.64 10.06 -7.60
N LYS A 47 15.32 10.02 -7.82
CA LYS A 47 14.69 10.35 -9.13
C LYS A 47 13.84 11.62 -9.07
N ALA A 48 13.44 12.04 -7.87
CA ALA A 48 12.66 13.25 -7.66
C ALA A 48 13.45 14.51 -8.03
N LYS A 49 12.76 15.48 -8.62
CA LYS A 49 13.37 16.75 -9.01
C LYS A 49 13.99 17.44 -7.78
N ASN A 50 15.28 17.74 -7.86
CA ASN A 50 16.07 18.36 -6.79
C ASN A 50 16.11 17.53 -5.48
N GLY A 51 15.89 16.22 -5.56
CA GLY A 51 15.85 15.32 -4.39
C GLY A 51 14.65 15.54 -3.46
N LYS A 52 13.67 16.37 -3.85
CA LYS A 52 12.50 16.68 -3.02
C LYS A 52 11.41 15.64 -3.20
N VAL A 53 11.30 14.75 -2.21
CA VAL A 53 10.21 13.78 -2.09
C VAL A 53 8.92 14.51 -1.73
N LYS A 54 7.88 14.38 -2.56
CA LYS A 54 6.58 15.02 -2.29
C LYS A 54 5.85 14.35 -1.12
N SER A 55 5.20 15.16 -0.29
CA SER A 55 4.45 14.74 0.90
C SER A 55 5.25 13.89 1.91
N GLY A 56 6.58 13.90 1.81
CA GLY A 56 7.47 13.03 2.57
C GLY A 56 7.34 11.53 2.25
N PHE A 57 6.51 11.13 1.27
CA PHE A 57 6.27 9.73 0.94
C PHE A 57 7.39 9.18 0.05
N ASN A 58 8.19 8.26 0.60
CA ASN A 58 9.29 7.61 -0.12
C ASN A 58 8.86 6.21 -0.63
N SER A 59 8.91 6.01 -1.95
CA SER A 59 8.47 4.79 -2.61
C SER A 59 9.61 3.78 -2.90
N SER A 60 10.83 4.02 -2.41
CA SER A 60 12.03 3.26 -2.80
C SER A 60 12.22 1.93 -2.06
N SER A 61 11.51 1.70 -0.95
CA SER A 61 11.60 0.46 -0.19
C SER A 61 10.25 0.11 0.45
N LEU A 62 10.02 -1.17 0.77
CA LEU A 62 8.80 -1.58 1.48
C LEU A 62 8.69 -0.89 2.84
N ALA A 63 9.80 -0.78 3.57
CA ALA A 63 9.83 -0.13 4.89
C ALA A 63 9.39 1.34 4.81
N ASP A 64 9.86 2.08 3.81
CA ASP A 64 9.46 3.48 3.58
C ASP A 64 8.00 3.58 3.13
N VAL A 65 7.55 2.66 2.27
CA VAL A 65 6.17 2.60 1.81
C VAL A 65 5.22 2.27 2.97
N ILE A 66 5.61 1.39 3.91
CA ILE A 66 4.83 1.11 5.12
C ILE A 66 4.72 2.36 5.98
N LYS A 67 5.85 3.05 6.20
CA LYS A 67 5.91 4.27 7.01
C LYS A 67 4.96 5.35 6.49
N GLY A 68 4.88 5.52 5.17
CA GLY A 68 4.03 6.51 4.54
C GLY A 68 4.66 7.91 4.49
N GLY A 69 3.84 8.89 4.07
CA GLY A 69 4.23 10.30 4.00
C GLY A 69 4.14 10.99 5.35
N THR A 70 4.76 12.16 5.47
CA THR A 70 4.64 12.99 6.68
C THR A 70 3.23 13.54 6.85
N ASP A 71 2.51 13.72 5.74
CA ASP A 71 1.26 14.47 5.71
C ASP A 71 0.04 13.55 5.55
N ASP A 72 0.24 12.33 5.03
CA ASP A 72 -0.83 11.40 4.62
C ASP A 72 -1.04 10.23 5.60
N GLY A 73 -0.22 10.15 6.66
CA GLY A 73 -0.23 9.06 7.63
C GLY A 73 0.37 7.75 7.11
N VAL A 74 0.06 6.65 7.81
CA VAL A 74 0.66 5.32 7.57
C VAL A 74 0.38 4.84 6.14
N GLY A 75 1.46 4.51 5.43
CA GLY A 75 1.37 4.10 4.03
C GLY A 75 0.75 2.73 3.84
N ILE A 76 1.09 1.75 4.70
CA ILE A 76 0.47 0.42 4.71
C ILE A 76 0.06 0.03 6.12
N THR A 77 -1.24 -0.21 6.30
CA THR A 77 -1.83 -0.93 7.43
C THR A 77 -2.19 -2.34 6.96
N TRP A 78 -1.38 -3.33 7.36
CA TRP A 78 -1.57 -4.73 6.94
C TRP A 78 -2.94 -5.29 7.30
N GLY A 79 -3.58 -5.96 6.34
CA GLY A 79 -4.93 -6.50 6.47
C GLY A 79 -6.06 -5.49 6.28
N ASP A 80 -5.76 -4.19 6.10
CA ASP A 80 -6.76 -3.13 5.96
C ASP A 80 -6.28 -2.05 4.97
N ALA A 81 -6.52 -2.29 3.67
CA ALA A 81 -6.21 -1.34 2.62
C ALA A 81 -6.96 0.00 2.81
N SER A 82 -8.16 -0.02 3.40
CA SER A 82 -8.95 1.19 3.65
C SER A 82 -8.32 2.14 4.69
N LYS A 83 -7.35 1.66 5.47
CA LYS A 83 -6.56 2.48 6.41
C LYS A 83 -5.17 2.85 5.89
N SER A 84 -4.82 2.40 4.69
CA SER A 84 -3.51 2.58 4.09
C SER A 84 -3.50 3.78 3.15
N SER A 85 -2.68 4.80 3.42
CA SER A 85 -2.66 6.02 2.59
C SER A 85 -2.23 5.73 1.15
N LEU A 86 -1.31 4.78 0.92
CA LEU A 86 -0.94 4.32 -0.42
C LEU A 86 -2.17 3.91 -1.25
N TYR A 87 -3.02 3.05 -0.68
CA TYR A 87 -4.20 2.55 -1.39
C TYR A 87 -5.24 3.66 -1.61
N LYS A 88 -5.48 4.50 -0.59
CA LYS A 88 -6.44 5.62 -0.70
C LYS A 88 -6.11 6.54 -1.87
N SER A 89 -4.87 7.04 -1.95
CA SER A 89 -4.47 8.01 -2.95
C SER A 89 -4.50 7.45 -4.38
N VAL A 90 -4.07 6.19 -4.59
CA VAL A 90 -4.11 5.58 -5.93
C VAL A 90 -5.51 5.17 -6.36
N ASN A 91 -6.37 4.74 -5.42
CA ASN A 91 -7.78 4.44 -5.71
C ASN A 91 -8.57 5.72 -5.99
N MET A 92 -8.24 6.81 -5.29
CA MET A 92 -8.87 8.11 -5.48
C MET A 92 -8.66 8.66 -6.90
N ALA A 93 -7.51 8.40 -7.53
CA ALA A 93 -7.31 8.74 -8.94
C ALA A 93 -8.29 8.04 -9.90
N LEU A 94 -8.96 6.95 -9.47
CA LEU A 94 -9.99 6.26 -10.24
C LEU A 94 -11.42 6.68 -9.86
N THR A 95 -11.65 7.05 -8.60
CA THR A 95 -13.01 7.31 -8.08
C THR A 95 -13.34 8.79 -7.94
N ASP A 96 -12.33 9.62 -7.68
CA ASP A 96 -12.42 11.07 -7.49
C ASP A 96 -11.12 11.75 -8.00
N PRO A 97 -10.90 11.78 -9.33
CA PRO A 97 -9.65 12.25 -9.92
C PRO A 97 -9.38 13.75 -9.75
N GLU A 98 -10.37 14.53 -9.29
CA GLU A 98 -10.25 15.96 -9.03
C GLU A 98 -9.78 16.26 -7.61
N HIS A 99 -9.78 15.27 -6.71
CA HIS A 99 -9.33 15.45 -5.33
C HIS A 99 -7.82 15.70 -5.26
N ASP A 100 -7.39 16.61 -4.38
CA ASP A 100 -5.98 17.00 -4.27
C ASP A 100 -5.06 15.84 -3.85
N ASP A 101 -5.58 14.89 -3.07
CA ASP A 101 -4.88 13.68 -2.62
C ASP A 101 -4.85 12.55 -3.67
N ALA A 102 -5.51 12.73 -4.83
CA ALA A 102 -5.46 11.75 -5.91
C ALA A 102 -4.05 11.67 -6.49
N MET A 103 -3.48 10.46 -6.49
CA MET A 103 -2.12 10.23 -6.98
C MET A 103 -2.13 9.38 -8.26
N PRO A 104 -1.45 9.82 -9.33
CA PRO A 104 -0.66 11.04 -9.43
C PRO A 104 -1.54 12.31 -9.57
N PRO A 105 -1.04 13.49 -9.15
CA PRO A 105 -1.82 14.72 -9.22
C PRO A 105 -2.24 15.02 -10.65
N LYS A 106 -3.43 15.57 -10.86
CA LYS A 106 -4.03 15.80 -12.19
C LYS A 106 -3.07 16.42 -13.22
N LYS A 107 -2.33 17.47 -12.83
CA LYS A 107 -1.33 18.14 -13.68
C LYS A 107 -0.13 17.28 -14.11
N SER A 108 0.06 16.11 -13.49
CA SER A 108 1.14 15.16 -13.77
C SER A 108 0.66 13.91 -14.50
N GLN A 109 -0.66 13.71 -14.64
CA GLN A 109 -1.26 12.50 -15.21
C GLN A 109 -0.92 12.28 -16.68
N GLU A 110 -0.74 13.35 -17.45
CA GLU A 110 -0.31 13.25 -18.86
C GLU A 110 1.05 12.55 -19.01
N LYS A 111 1.98 12.81 -18.08
CA LYS A 111 3.35 12.26 -18.10
C LYS A 111 3.51 11.01 -17.24
N ASN A 112 2.67 10.88 -16.22
CA ASN A 112 2.67 9.77 -15.29
C ASN A 112 1.20 9.36 -15.13
N PRO A 113 0.64 8.51 -16.00
CA PRO A 113 -0.76 8.15 -15.94
C PRO A 113 -1.11 7.45 -14.61
N PRO A 114 -2.36 7.60 -14.12
CA PRO A 114 -2.85 6.82 -12.99
C PRO A 114 -2.67 5.32 -13.22
N LEU A 115 -2.58 4.58 -12.11
CA LEU A 115 -2.59 3.14 -12.16
C LEU A 115 -3.91 2.63 -12.74
N THR A 116 -3.86 1.51 -13.46
CA THR A 116 -5.09 0.84 -13.93
C THR A 116 -5.86 0.24 -12.75
N LYS A 117 -7.14 -0.09 -12.96
CA LYS A 117 -7.97 -0.76 -11.95
C LYS A 117 -7.33 -2.06 -11.45
N GLU A 118 -6.71 -2.82 -12.35
CA GLU A 118 -6.04 -4.09 -12.04
C GLU A 118 -4.78 -3.86 -11.19
N GLN A 119 -4.02 -2.79 -11.47
CA GLN A 119 -2.84 -2.42 -10.68
C GLN A 119 -3.23 -1.93 -9.28
N VAL A 120 -4.29 -1.13 -9.17
CA VAL A 120 -4.84 -0.72 -7.86
C VAL A 120 -5.36 -1.93 -7.08
N ALA A 121 -6.05 -2.87 -7.74
CA ALA A 121 -6.49 -4.11 -7.11
C ALA A 121 -5.31 -4.99 -6.64
N LYS A 122 -4.20 -5.02 -7.39
CA LYS A 122 -2.98 -5.71 -6.97
C LYS A 122 -2.38 -5.10 -5.70
N ILE A 123 -2.31 -3.76 -5.61
CA ILE A 123 -1.87 -3.06 -4.40
C ILE A 123 -2.79 -3.39 -3.21
N LYS A 124 -4.12 -3.38 -3.43
CA LYS A 124 -5.09 -3.75 -2.41
C LYS A 124 -4.86 -5.17 -1.89
N ALA A 125 -4.74 -6.13 -2.79
CA ALA A 125 -4.54 -7.54 -2.44
C ALA A 125 -3.22 -7.75 -1.70
N PHE A 126 -2.15 -7.05 -2.10
CA PHE A 126 -0.88 -7.07 -1.38
C PHE A 126 -1.02 -6.59 0.06
N ILE A 127 -1.70 -5.46 0.29
CA ILE A 127 -1.90 -4.91 1.64
C ILE A 127 -2.79 -5.82 2.50
N GLU A 128 -3.80 -6.43 1.90
CA GLU A 128 -4.76 -7.30 2.60
C GLU A 128 -4.26 -8.73 2.82
N ALA A 129 -3.17 -9.12 2.15
CA ALA A 129 -2.49 -10.38 2.43
C ALA A 129 -2.01 -10.37 3.88
N LYS A 130 -2.67 -11.18 4.70
CA LYS A 130 -2.30 -11.36 6.10
C LYS A 130 -0.97 -12.07 6.16
#